data_AF-Q8VUY6-F1
#
_entry.id   AF-Q8VUY6-F1
#
_cell.length_a   1.000
_cell.length_b   1.000
_cell.length_c   1.000
_cell.angle_alpha   90.00
_cell.angle_beta   90.00
_cell.angle_gamma   90.00
#
_symmetry.space_group_name_H-M   'P 1'
#
loop_
_entity.id
_entity.type
_entity.pdbx_description
1 polymer ?
#
loop_
_entity_poly.entity_id
_entity_poly.type
_entity_poly.pdbx_seq_one_letter_code
_entity_poly.pdbx_strand_id
1 'polypeptide(L)'
;HDDMPAMDDDDLRRGQPTVHVKWDDGTALLVGDALQTLAFDLLADPACHPDPGVRIDLVASLARASGIDGMVLGQAQDIAAETAGRPLTLAEITELQANKTGALIRWSAEAGARLGRADIAPLSSYATALGLAFQIADDILDAM
;
A
#
# COMPACT_ATOMS: atom_id res chain seq x y z
N HIS A 1 6.28 -3.69 8.61
CA HIS A 1 7.63 -3.69 8.01
C HIS A 1 8.19 -2.29 7.96
N ASP A 2 7.43 -1.30 7.47
CA ASP A 2 7.82 0.12 7.43
C ASP A 2 8.44 0.66 8.73
N ASP A 3 7.84 0.36 9.88
CA ASP A 3 8.31 0.84 11.19
C ASP A 3 9.61 0.19 11.69
N MET A 4 10.19 -0.77 10.96
CA MET A 4 11.33 -1.53 11.48
C MET A 4 12.61 -0.67 11.50
N PRO A 5 13.61 -0.99 12.35
CA PRO A 5 14.87 -0.22 12.42
C PRO A 5 15.69 -0.15 11.13
N ALA A 6 15.45 -1.09 10.20
CA ALA A 6 16.11 -1.10 8.89
C ALA A 6 15.39 -0.23 7.83
N MET A 7 14.29 0.41 8.21
CA MET A 7 13.38 1.20 7.37
C MET A 7 13.21 2.57 8.06
N ASP A 8 12.01 2.93 8.53
CA ASP A 8 11.75 4.25 9.11
C ASP A 8 12.18 4.37 10.59
N ASP A 9 12.44 3.24 11.28
CA ASP A 9 12.81 3.19 12.71
C ASP A 9 11.82 3.92 13.65
N ASP A 10 10.53 3.84 13.34
CA ASP A 10 9.46 4.49 14.10
C ASP A 10 9.14 3.76 15.42
N ASP A 11 9.27 4.47 16.56
CA ASP A 11 8.91 3.93 17.87
C ASP A 11 7.39 3.83 18.10
N LEU A 12 6.63 4.72 17.46
CA LEU A 12 5.20 4.89 17.67
C LEU A 12 4.41 4.93 16.36
N ARG A 13 3.30 4.19 16.30
CA ARG A 13 2.31 4.28 15.23
C ARG A 13 0.92 4.47 15.83
N ARG A 14 0.21 5.52 15.39
CA ARG A 14 -1.14 5.87 15.91
C ARG A 14 -1.17 6.05 17.45
N GLY A 15 -0.12 6.63 18.01
CA GLY A 15 0.03 6.87 19.45
C GLY A 15 0.25 5.61 20.30
N GLN A 16 0.60 4.48 19.68
CA GLN A 16 0.90 3.22 20.35
C GLN A 16 2.31 2.73 19.95
N PRO A 17 3.01 2.00 20.83
CA PRO A 17 4.28 1.35 20.47
C PRO A 17 4.15 0.49 19.21
N THR A 18 5.11 0.61 18.29
CA THR A 18 5.18 -0.23 17.10
C THR A 18 5.48 -1.69 17.47
N VAL A 19 5.25 -2.61 16.53
CA VAL A 19 5.36 -4.05 16.81
C VAL A 19 6.78 -4.43 17.25
N HIS A 20 7.80 -3.83 16.64
CA HIS A 20 9.18 -4.14 16.98
C HIS A 20 9.57 -3.57 18.36
N VAL A 21 9.08 -2.38 18.73
CA VAL A 21 9.28 -1.79 20.07
C VAL A 21 8.61 -2.60 21.17
N LYS A 22 7.36 -3.03 20.94
CA LYS A 22 6.58 -3.72 21.96
C LYS A 22 6.98 -5.18 22.15
N TRP A 23 7.51 -5.81 21.12
CA TRP A 23 7.94 -7.21 21.14
C TRP A 23 9.42 -7.31 20.75
N ASP A 24 9.69 -7.55 19.46
CA ASP A 24 11.04 -7.64 18.89
C ASP A 24 10.96 -7.60 17.35
N ASP A 25 12.12 -7.39 16.70
CA ASP A 25 12.23 -7.30 15.24
C ASP A 25 11.79 -8.58 14.52
N GLY A 26 12.10 -9.75 15.10
CA GLY A 26 11.72 -11.04 14.53
C GLY A 26 10.21 -11.22 14.48
N THR A 27 9.51 -10.81 15.54
CA THR A 27 8.05 -10.79 15.63
C THR A 27 7.47 -9.79 14.64
N ALA A 28 8.02 -8.57 14.53
CA ALA A 28 7.55 -7.57 13.59
C ALA A 28 7.64 -8.03 12.14
N LEU A 29 8.73 -8.71 11.77
CA LEU A 29 8.92 -9.30 10.45
C LEU A 29 7.84 -10.36 10.17
N LEU A 30 7.69 -11.34 11.06
CA LEU A 30 6.76 -12.46 10.89
C LEU A 30 5.29 -12.01 10.90
N VAL A 31 4.95 -10.99 11.69
CA VAL A 31 3.60 -10.41 11.69
C VAL A 31 3.29 -9.74 10.35
N GLY A 32 4.23 -8.99 9.78
CA GLY A 32 4.05 -8.42 8.44
C GLY A 32 3.84 -9.50 7.37
N ASP A 33 4.67 -10.55 7.39
CA ASP A 33 4.57 -11.68 6.45
C ASP A 33 3.21 -12.40 6.58
N ALA A 34 2.76 -12.62 7.82
CA ALA A 34 1.47 -13.24 8.11
C ALA A 34 0.29 -12.37 7.68
N LEU A 35 0.33 -11.05 7.91
CA LEU A 35 -0.73 -10.13 7.52
C LEU A 35 -0.87 -10.01 6.00
N GLN A 36 0.25 -9.96 5.28
CA GLN A 36 0.22 -9.97 3.82
C GLN A 36 -0.37 -11.29 3.29
N THR A 37 0.02 -12.42 3.88
CA THR A 37 -0.50 -13.74 3.51
C THR A 37 -2.01 -13.85 3.81
N LEU A 38 -2.44 -13.34 4.96
CA LEU A 38 -3.84 -13.31 5.37
C LEU A 38 -4.69 -12.49 4.40
N ALA A 39 -4.18 -11.38 3.85
CA ALA A 39 -4.92 -10.58 2.86
C ALA A 39 -5.31 -11.42 1.63
N PHE A 40 -4.41 -12.27 1.14
CA PHE A 40 -4.71 -13.17 0.01
C PHE A 40 -5.66 -14.30 0.38
N ASP A 41 -5.51 -14.85 1.59
CA ASP A 41 -6.42 -15.88 2.13
C ASP A 41 -7.87 -15.35 2.19
N LEU A 42 -8.06 -14.15 2.73
CA LEU A 42 -9.37 -13.49 2.80
C LEU A 42 -10.02 -13.28 1.43
N LEU A 43 -9.23 -12.98 0.39
CA LEU A 43 -9.75 -12.79 -0.97
C LEU A 43 -10.04 -14.11 -1.68
N ALA A 44 -9.31 -15.17 -1.36
CA ALA A 44 -9.51 -16.49 -1.93
C ALA A 44 -10.71 -17.23 -1.31
N ASP A 45 -11.12 -16.86 -0.10
CA ASP A 45 -12.23 -17.46 0.64
C ASP A 45 -13.58 -17.33 -0.11
N PRO A 46 -14.38 -18.40 -0.22
CA PRO A 46 -15.73 -18.36 -0.81
C PRO A 46 -16.69 -17.32 -0.20
N ALA A 47 -16.47 -16.89 1.05
CA ALA A 47 -17.20 -15.83 1.71
C ALA A 47 -16.94 -14.44 1.11
N CYS A 48 -15.78 -14.24 0.46
CA CYS A 48 -15.50 -13.00 -0.27
C CYS A 48 -16.44 -12.82 -1.47
N HIS A 49 -16.60 -13.88 -2.27
CA HIS A 49 -17.50 -13.89 -3.42
C HIS A 49 -17.77 -15.34 -3.87
N PRO A 50 -19.01 -15.73 -4.26
CA PRO A 50 -19.31 -17.11 -4.66
C PRO A 50 -18.58 -17.54 -5.94
N ASP A 51 -18.41 -16.62 -6.90
CA ASP A 51 -17.72 -16.90 -8.16
C ASP A 51 -16.18 -16.87 -8.00
N PRO A 52 -15.48 -17.97 -8.30
CA PRO A 52 -14.02 -18.05 -8.18
C PRO A 52 -13.26 -17.12 -9.15
N GLY A 53 -13.83 -16.80 -10.31
CA GLY A 53 -13.21 -15.87 -11.26
C GLY A 53 -13.09 -14.46 -10.71
N VAL A 54 -14.08 -14.00 -9.93
CA VAL A 54 -14.01 -12.70 -9.23
C VAL A 54 -12.94 -12.73 -8.15
N ARG A 55 -12.87 -13.81 -7.37
CA ARG A 55 -11.83 -13.97 -6.33
C ARG A 55 -10.42 -13.98 -6.93
N ILE A 56 -10.22 -14.68 -8.05
CA ILE A 56 -8.95 -14.71 -8.78
C ILE A 56 -8.58 -13.32 -9.29
N ASP A 57 -9.53 -12.54 -9.82
CA ASP A 57 -9.27 -11.17 -10.25
C ASP A 57 -8.86 -10.26 -9.08
N LEU A 58 -9.54 -10.35 -7.94
CA LEU A 58 -9.19 -9.61 -6.73
C LEU A 58 -7.79 -9.97 -6.22
N VAL A 59 -7.48 -11.26 -6.12
CA VAL A 59 -6.15 -11.76 -5.72
C VAL A 59 -5.07 -11.26 -6.69
N ALA A 60 -5.26 -11.43 -7.99
CA ALA A 60 -4.27 -11.05 -8.99
C ALA A 60 -4.06 -9.54 -9.05
N SER A 61 -5.13 -8.76 -8.92
CA SER A 61 -5.04 -7.29 -8.89
C SER A 61 -4.41 -6.77 -7.60
N LEU A 62 -4.67 -7.40 -6.45
CA LEU A 62 -4.01 -7.03 -5.18
C LEU A 62 -2.51 -7.34 -5.26
N ALA A 63 -2.15 -8.52 -5.78
CA ALA A 63 -0.74 -8.90 -5.95
C ALA A 63 0.04 -7.89 -6.79
N ARG A 64 -0.56 -7.39 -7.89
CA ARG A 64 0.06 -6.33 -8.72
C ARG A 64 0.14 -5.00 -7.98
N ALA A 65 -0.92 -4.60 -7.26
CA ALA A 65 -0.95 -3.34 -6.53
C ALA A 65 0.00 -3.31 -5.32
N SER A 66 0.21 -4.44 -4.65
CA SER A 66 1.10 -4.55 -3.48
C SER A 66 2.55 -4.84 -3.85
N GLY A 67 2.79 -5.48 -5.00
CA GLY A 67 4.10 -6.07 -5.34
C GLY A 67 5.08 -5.12 -6.03
N ILE A 68 5.92 -5.73 -6.87
CA ILE A 68 7.07 -5.11 -7.55
C ILE A 68 6.73 -3.98 -8.53
N ASP A 69 5.46 -3.83 -8.91
CA ASP A 69 4.97 -2.80 -9.82
C ASP A 69 4.02 -1.82 -9.09
N GLY A 70 4.00 -1.85 -7.75
CA GLY A 70 3.06 -1.08 -6.92
C GLY A 70 3.68 -0.65 -5.59
N MET A 71 3.02 -0.95 -4.47
CA MET A 71 3.41 -0.47 -3.13
C MET A 71 4.89 -0.73 -2.82
N VAL A 72 5.41 -1.94 -3.05
CA VAL A 72 6.81 -2.26 -2.78
C VAL A 72 7.77 -1.50 -3.69
N LEU A 73 7.39 -1.23 -4.96
CA LEU A 73 8.18 -0.35 -5.83
C LEU A 73 8.26 1.06 -5.26
N GLY A 74 7.12 1.61 -4.84
CA GLY A 74 7.05 2.92 -4.21
C GLY A 74 7.91 3.00 -2.95
N GLN A 75 7.88 1.95 -2.13
CA GLN A 75 8.72 1.87 -0.94
C GLN A 75 10.22 1.81 -1.29
N ALA A 76 10.60 1.04 -2.30
CA ALA A 76 11.99 1.00 -2.77
C ALA A 76 12.46 2.35 -3.36
N GLN A 77 11.57 3.05 -4.07
CA GLN A 77 11.82 4.40 -4.59
C GLN A 77 12.05 5.40 -3.45
N ASP A 78 11.29 5.27 -2.36
CA ASP A 78 11.39 6.14 -1.19
C ASP A 78 12.69 5.96 -0.42
N ILE A 79 13.08 4.73 -0.12
CA ILE A 79 14.39 4.41 0.49
C ILE A 79 15.53 4.92 -0.41
N ALA A 80 15.40 4.76 -1.73
CA ALA A 80 16.40 5.28 -2.67
C ALA A 80 16.45 6.81 -2.67
N ALA A 81 15.32 7.49 -2.43
CA ALA A 81 15.24 8.95 -2.36
C ALA A 81 16.03 9.51 -1.16
N GLU A 82 15.97 8.84 -0.01
CA GLU A 82 16.73 9.23 1.20
C GLU A 82 18.24 9.25 0.97
N THR A 83 18.73 8.43 0.04
CA THR A 83 20.15 8.30 -0.29
C THR A 83 20.56 8.98 -1.61
N ALA A 84 19.62 9.61 -2.33
CA ALA A 84 19.81 10.09 -3.70
C ALA A 84 20.79 11.28 -3.84
N GLY A 85 21.22 11.91 -2.74
CA GLY A 85 22.17 13.04 -2.74
C GLY A 85 21.65 14.32 -3.41
N ARG A 86 20.41 14.32 -3.89
CA ARG A 86 19.67 15.47 -4.44
C ARG A 86 18.19 15.36 -4.10
N PRO A 87 17.46 16.47 -4.07
CA PRO A 87 16.00 16.42 -4.02
C PRO A 87 15.41 15.74 -5.25
N LEU A 88 14.30 15.04 -5.05
CA LEU A 88 13.47 14.53 -6.13
C LEU A 88 12.73 15.68 -6.84
N THR A 89 12.48 15.49 -8.13
CA THR A 89 11.61 16.36 -8.92
C THR A 89 10.13 16.07 -8.63
N LEU A 90 9.24 17.00 -8.98
CA LEU A 90 7.79 16.78 -8.83
C LEU A 90 7.32 15.51 -9.56
N ALA A 91 7.87 15.21 -10.73
CA ALA A 91 7.53 14.01 -11.49
C ALA A 91 7.95 12.72 -10.75
N GLU A 92 9.16 12.71 -10.20
CA GLU A 92 9.68 11.56 -9.42
C GLU A 92 8.88 11.35 -8.14
N ILE A 93 8.56 12.42 -7.40
CA ILE A 93 7.72 12.32 -6.19
C ILE A 93 6.31 11.85 -6.57
N THR A 94 5.73 12.37 -7.66
CA THR A 94 4.38 11.95 -8.09
C THR A 94 4.35 10.46 -8.44
N GLU A 95 5.37 9.95 -9.12
CA GLU A 95 5.49 8.53 -9.45
C GLU A 95 5.67 7.67 -8.19
N LEU A 96 6.60 8.05 -7.32
CA LEU A 96 6.82 7.40 -6.02
C LEU A 96 5.50 7.28 -5.25
N GLN A 97 4.76 8.38 -5.12
CA GLN A 97 3.53 8.42 -4.35
C GLN A 97 2.37 7.66 -5.01
N ALA A 98 2.31 7.67 -6.35
CA ALA A 98 1.36 6.83 -7.09
C ALA A 98 1.58 5.33 -6.83
N ASN A 99 2.83 4.93 -6.57
CA ASN A 99 3.20 3.56 -6.25
C ASN A 99 3.04 3.26 -4.74
N LYS A 100 3.70 4.03 -3.87
CA LYS A 100 3.81 3.78 -2.41
C LYS A 100 2.43 3.79 -1.76
N THR A 101 1.65 4.83 -2.02
CA THR A 101 0.35 5.04 -1.37
C THR A 101 -0.81 4.85 -2.36
N GLY A 102 -0.67 5.35 -3.58
CA GLY A 102 -1.72 5.38 -4.58
C GLY A 102 -2.18 4.00 -5.07
N ALA A 103 -1.28 3.02 -5.15
CA ALA A 103 -1.58 1.69 -5.70
C ALA A 103 -2.67 0.97 -4.89
N LEU A 104 -2.59 0.99 -3.56
CA LEU A 104 -3.57 0.34 -2.68
C LEU A 104 -4.87 1.14 -2.53
N ILE A 105 -4.80 2.47 -2.57
CA ILE A 105 -6.01 3.32 -2.64
C ILE A 105 -6.81 3.01 -3.92
N ARG A 106 -6.11 2.92 -5.05
CA ARG A 106 -6.70 2.55 -6.34
C ARG A 106 -7.30 1.15 -6.32
N TRP A 107 -6.56 0.17 -5.83
CA TRP A 107 -7.08 -1.20 -5.72
C TRP A 107 -8.36 -1.26 -4.87
N SER A 108 -8.37 -0.55 -3.73
CA SER A 108 -9.51 -0.50 -2.82
C SER A 108 -10.76 0.11 -3.48
N ALA A 109 -10.59 1.23 -4.20
CA ALA A 109 -11.69 1.87 -4.91
C ALA A 109 -12.26 0.98 -6.03
N GLU A 110 -11.38 0.31 -6.78
CA GLU A 110 -11.77 -0.55 -7.90
C GLU A 110 -12.39 -1.90 -7.44
N ALA A 111 -12.11 -2.34 -6.21
CA ALA A 111 -12.57 -3.64 -5.70
C ALA A 111 -14.09 -3.81 -5.76
N GLY A 112 -14.86 -2.75 -5.52
CA GLY A 112 -16.32 -2.77 -5.63
C GLY A 112 -16.81 -3.04 -7.06
N ALA A 113 -16.19 -2.43 -8.06
CA ALA A 113 -16.50 -2.70 -9.46
C ALA A 113 -16.08 -4.11 -9.88
N ARG A 114 -14.92 -4.60 -9.40
CA ARG A 114 -14.50 -6.00 -9.64
C ARG A 114 -15.49 -7.01 -9.07
N LEU A 115 -15.93 -6.81 -7.83
CA LEU A 115 -16.96 -7.62 -7.18
C LEU A 115 -18.27 -7.61 -7.98
N GLY A 116 -18.69 -6.43 -8.45
CA GLY A 116 -19.90 -6.25 -9.24
C GLY A 116 -19.78 -6.58 -10.74
N ARG A 117 -18.59 -6.98 -11.22
CA ARG A 117 -18.27 -7.15 -12.65
C ARG A 117 -18.62 -5.93 -13.51
N ALA A 118 -18.40 -4.75 -12.93
CA ALA A 118 -18.64 -3.47 -13.58
C ALA A 118 -17.33 -2.91 -14.17
N ASP A 119 -17.46 -1.84 -14.96
CA ASP A 119 -16.32 -1.08 -15.43
C ASP A 119 -15.58 -0.42 -14.26
N ILE A 120 -14.27 -0.67 -14.16
CA ILE A 120 -13.41 -0.11 -13.12
C ILE A 120 -12.93 1.30 -13.46
N ALA A 121 -13.00 1.74 -14.72
CA ALA A 121 -12.35 2.97 -15.18
C ALA A 121 -12.78 4.26 -14.43
N PRO A 122 -14.08 4.45 -14.10
CA PRO A 122 -14.50 5.61 -13.31
C PRO A 122 -13.89 5.64 -11.91
N LEU A 123 -13.84 4.47 -11.25
CA LEU A 123 -13.28 4.33 -9.90
C LEU A 123 -11.76 4.44 -9.91
N SER A 124 -11.11 3.96 -10.98
CA SER A 124 -9.67 4.11 -11.19
C SER A 124 -9.28 5.59 -11.31
N SER A 125 -10.00 6.35 -12.14
CA SER A 125 -9.76 7.79 -12.32
C SER A 125 -10.01 8.59 -11.04
N TYR A 126 -11.10 8.25 -10.32
CA TYR A 126 -11.37 8.80 -8.99
C TYR A 126 -10.21 8.54 -8.02
N ALA A 127 -9.75 7.29 -7.95
CA ALA A 127 -8.75 6.89 -6.97
C ALA A 127 -7.34 7.43 -7.28
N THR A 128 -7.00 7.62 -8.55
CA THR A 128 -5.76 8.33 -8.93
C THR A 128 -5.76 9.76 -8.41
N ALA A 129 -6.87 10.50 -8.58
CA ALA A 129 -7.00 11.85 -8.05
C ALA A 129 -7.02 11.87 -6.51
N LEU A 130 -7.77 10.94 -5.90
CA LEU A 130 -7.84 10.82 -4.44
C LEU A 130 -6.49 10.49 -3.81
N GLY A 131 -5.73 9.54 -4.39
CA GLY A 131 -4.44 9.13 -3.86
C GLY A 131 -3.42 10.27 -3.86
N LEU A 132 -3.39 11.08 -4.93
CA LEU A 132 -2.54 12.27 -4.97
C LEU A 132 -2.98 13.31 -3.93
N ALA A 133 -4.28 13.56 -3.82
CA ALA A 133 -4.81 14.52 -2.84
C ALA A 133 -4.54 14.06 -1.39
N PHE A 134 -4.65 12.76 -1.12
CA PHE A 134 -4.36 12.16 0.17
C PHE A 134 -2.91 12.43 0.57
N GLN A 135 -1.96 12.17 -0.32
CA GLN A 135 -0.55 12.37 0.00
C GLN A 135 -0.19 13.84 0.19
N ILE A 136 -0.74 14.74 -0.64
CA ILE A 136 -0.51 16.18 -0.45
C ILE A 136 -1.03 16.63 0.93
N ALA A 137 -2.16 16.08 1.39
CA ALA A 137 -2.68 16.39 2.72
C ALA A 137 -1.80 15.82 3.84
N ASP A 138 -1.27 14.61 3.66
CA ASP A 138 -0.33 13.96 4.57
C ASP A 138 0.96 14.79 4.73
N ASP A 139 1.59 15.18 3.62
CA ASP A 139 2.78 16.04 3.60
C ASP A 139 2.56 17.40 4.29
N ILE A 140 1.34 17.96 4.18
CA ILE A 140 0.97 19.21 4.87
C ILE A 140 0.85 18.99 6.38
N LEU A 141 0.31 17.86 6.83
CA LEU A 141 0.13 17.54 8.24
C LEU A 141 1.47 17.28 8.93
N ASP A 142 2.41 16.61 8.25
CA ASP A 142 3.74 16.32 8.79
C ASP A 142 4.62 17.58 8.93
N ALA A 143 4.30 18.65 8.20
CA ALA A 143 5.00 19.92 8.27
C ALA A 143 4.50 20.86 9.40
N MET A 144 3.41 20.52 10.11
CA MET A 144 2.78 21.33 11.16
C MET A 144 3.17 20.90 12.57
#